data_AF-A0A2W7IN45-F1
#
_entry.id   AF-A0A2W7IN45-F1
#
_cell.length_a   1.000
_cell.length_b   1.000
_cell.length_c   1.000
_cell.angle_alpha   90.00
_cell.angle_beta   90.00
_cell.angle_gamma   90.00
#
_symmetry.space_group_name_H-M   'P 1'
#
loop_
_entity.id
_entity.type
_entity.pdbx_description
1 polymer ?
#
loop_
_entity_poly.entity_id
_entity_poly.type
_entity_poly.pdbx_seq_one_letter_code
_entity_poly.pdbx_strand_id
1 'polypeptide(L)' 'MESPCKQICVLDAAGRVCLGCGRTLAEIAAWGTATEAEQARIAQAAAARLAR' A
#
# COMPACT_ATOMS: atom_id res chain seq x y z
N MET A 1 11.97 0.43 -6.54
CA MET A 1 10.70 -0.11 -7.09
C MET A 1 9.70 1.02 -7.28
N GLU A 2 8.81 0.92 -8.29
CA GLU A 2 7.75 1.92 -8.48
C GLU A 2 6.66 1.83 -7.40
N SER A 3 6.12 2.97 -6.98
CA SER A 3 5.06 3.02 -5.96
C SER A 3 3.72 2.58 -6.57
N PRO A 4 2.96 1.65 -5.94
CA PRO A 4 1.66 1.23 -6.44
C PRO A 4 0.54 2.27 -6.18
N CYS A 5 0.89 3.51 -5.81
CA CYS A 5 -0.06 4.53 -5.44
C CYS A 5 -0.85 5.06 -6.66
N LYS A 6 -2.18 5.02 -6.59
CA LYS A 6 -3.07 5.58 -7.62
C LYS A 6 -3.53 7.03 -7.32
N GLN A 7 -2.97 7.67 -6.29
CA GLN A 7 -3.27 9.06 -5.90
C GLN A 7 -4.74 9.37 -5.58
N ILE A 8 -5.55 8.34 -5.24
CA ILE A 8 -6.95 8.56 -4.84
C ILE A 8 -7.13 8.81 -3.34
N CYS A 9 -6.15 8.37 -2.53
CA CYS A 9 -6.10 8.56 -1.07
C CYS A 9 -7.44 8.35 -0.32
N VAL A 10 -8.19 7.32 -0.68
CA VAL A 10 -9.43 6.91 0.02
C VAL A 10 -9.13 5.67 0.86
N LEU A 11 -9.48 5.69 2.15
CA LEU A 11 -9.34 4.54 3.04
C LEU A 11 -10.65 3.75 3.13
N ASP A 12 -10.58 2.49 3.56
CA ASP A 12 -11.75 1.70 3.95
C ASP A 12 -12.51 2.34 5.12
N ALA A 13 -13.71 1.84 5.42
CA ALA A 13 -14.54 2.37 6.51
C ALA A 13 -13.85 2.34 7.88
N ALA A 14 -12.87 1.44 8.07
CA ALA A 14 -12.07 1.35 9.29
C ALA A 14 -10.82 2.26 9.29
N GLY A 15 -10.51 2.96 8.19
CA GLY A 15 -9.33 3.82 8.08
C GLY A 15 -8.00 3.07 8.06
N ARG A 16 -7.99 1.77 7.75
CA ARG A 16 -6.81 0.90 7.85
C ARG A 16 -6.13 0.68 6.51
N VAL A 17 -6.88 0.61 5.41
CA VAL A 17 -6.37 0.25 4.08
C VAL A 17 -6.81 1.26 3.03
N CYS A 18 -5.89 1.70 2.18
CA CYS A 18 -6.20 2.51 1.01
C CYS A 18 -6.92 1.69 -0.06
N LEU A 19 -8.12 2.09 -0.43
CA LEU A 19 -8.95 1.43 -1.46
C LEU A 19 -8.36 1.54 -2.87
N GLY A 20 -7.42 2.46 -3.10
CA GLY A 20 -6.80 2.63 -4.42
C GLY A 20 -5.59 1.76 -4.66
N CYS A 21 -4.69 1.70 -3.68
CA CYS A 21 -3.42 1.00 -3.79
C CYS A 21 -3.32 -0.24 -2.90
N GLY A 22 -4.30 -0.51 -2.03
CA GLY A 22 -4.34 -1.68 -1.15
C GLY A 22 -3.37 -1.63 0.04
N ARG A 23 -2.63 -0.53 0.19
CA ARG A 23 -1.64 -0.37 1.25
C ARG A 23 -2.28 0.09 2.55
N THR A 24 -1.73 -0.35 3.67
CA THR A 24 -2.07 0.20 4.98
C THR A 24 -1.40 1.56 5.22
N LEU A 25 -1.88 2.32 6.20
CA LEU A 25 -1.23 3.57 6.61
C LEU A 25 0.22 3.36 7.05
N ALA A 26 0.50 2.29 7.80
CA ALA A 26 1.85 1.94 8.23
C ALA A 26 2.77 1.66 7.02
N GLU A 27 2.26 0.93 6.04
CA GLU A 27 2.99 0.67 4.80
C GLU A 27 3.24 1.98 4.03
N ILE A 28 2.24 2.87 3.93
CA ILE A 28 2.37 4.19 3.28
C ILE A 28 3.47 5.01 3.96
N ALA A 29 3.46 5.10 5.29
CA ALA A 29 4.46 5.84 6.06
C ALA A 29 5.88 5.24 5.90
N ALA A 30 5.99 3.92 5.86
CA ALA A 30 7.27 3.23 5.74
C ALA A 30 7.85 3.22 4.31
N TRP A 31 7.11 3.63 3.28
CA TRP A 31 7.56 3.46 1.87
C TRP A 31 8.92 4.08 1.58
N GLY A 32 9.11 5.32 2.01
CA GLY A 32 10.26 6.12 1.62
C GLY A 32 11.57 5.61 2.24
N THR A 33 11.46 4.85 3.31
CA THR A 33 12.60 4.26 4.04
C THR A 33 12.71 2.74 3.85
N ALA A 34 11.72 2.11 3.22
CA ALA A 34 11.72 0.69 2.92
C ALA A 34 12.79 0.36 1.87
N THR A 35 13.55 -0.71 2.11
CA THR A 35 14.43 -1.34 1.13
C THR A 35 13.64 -1.82 -0.08
N GLU A 36 14.30 -2.09 -1.20
CA GLU A 36 13.60 -2.60 -2.40
C GLU A 36 12.87 -3.92 -2.14
N ALA A 37 13.45 -4.80 -1.33
CA ALA A 37 12.82 -6.05 -0.92
C ALA A 37 11.55 -5.81 -0.07
N GLU A 38 11.57 -4.81 0.81
CA GLU A 38 10.39 -4.40 1.57
C GLU A 38 9.33 -3.75 0.69
N GLN A 39 9.72 -2.85 -0.22
CA GLN A 39 8.83 -2.26 -1.20
C GLN A 39 8.11 -3.34 -2.03
N ALA A 40 8.84 -4.37 -2.48
CA ALA A 40 8.27 -5.50 -3.21
C ALA A 40 7.29 -6.32 -2.37
N ARG A 41 7.60 -6.60 -1.10
CA ARG A 41 6.68 -7.29 -0.19
C ARG A 41 5.42 -6.48 0.08
N ILE A 42 5.56 -5.17 0.32
CA ILE A 42 4.45 -4.25 0.54
C ILE A 42 3.55 -4.21 -0.70
N ALA A 43 4.13 -4.05 -1.90
CA ALA A 43 3.38 -3.98 -3.15
C ALA A 43 2.59 -5.28 -3.42
N GLN A 44 3.22 -6.45 -3.21
CA GLN A 44 2.54 -7.74 -3.36
C GLN A 44 1.40 -7.91 -2.35
N ALA A 45 1.64 -7.61 -1.07
CA ALA A 45 0.62 -7.70 -0.03
C ALA A 45 -0.55 -6.75 -0.33
N ALA A 46 -0.27 -5.53 -0.78
CA ALA A 46 -1.26 -4.54 -1.13
C ALA A 46 -2.11 -4.97 -2.34
N ALA A 47 -1.48 -5.50 -3.39
CA ALA A 47 -2.20 -6.07 -4.53
C ALA A 47 -3.12 -7.24 -4.11
N ALA A 48 -2.63 -8.12 -3.23
CA ALA A 48 -3.43 -9.22 -2.70
C ALA A 48 -4.63 -8.78 -1.85
N ARG A 49 -4.62 -7.58 -1.25
CA ARG A 49 -5.79 -7.00 -0.55
C ARG A 49 -6.83 -6.45 -1.52
N LEU A 50 -6.42 -5.90 -2.67
CA LEU A 50 -7.34 -5.38 -3.69
C LEU A 50 -8.04 -6.47 -4.50
N ALA A 51 -7.46 -7.67 -4.57
CA ALA A 51 -8.03 -8.79 -5.30
C ALA A 51 -9.10 -9.58 -4.51
N ARG A 52 -9.43 -9.15 -3.29
CA ARG A 52 -10.44 -9.77 -2.41
C ARG A 52 -11.75 -9.01 -2.50
#